data_AF-E0SRB0-F1
#
_entry.id   AF-E0SRB0-F1
#
_cell.length_a   1.000
_cell.length_b   1.000
_cell.length_c   1.000
_cell.angle_alpha   90.00
_cell.angle_beta   90.00
_cell.angle_gamma   90.00
#
_symmetry.space_group_name_H-M   'P 1'
#
loop_
_entity.id
_entity.type
_entity.pdbx_description
1 polymer ?
#
loop_
_entity_poly.entity_id
_entity_poly.type
_entity_poly.pdbx_seq_one_letter_code
_entity_poly.pdbx_strand_id
1 'polypeptide(L)'
;MTLERDRIVRIYAYYTDASVIERIIANFRKLLIDIDWIHGYRCNNEGLYVLYLALKDHPNFNIAILNLSKTVGIEKVEVLEDAKLIPFTYTDNSFSETSNKIDCSSFTTYVPKYSRVKVYSWGETYGENI
;
A
#
# COMPACT_ATOMS: atom_id res chain seq x y z
N MET A 1 -8.00 14.08 -19.59
CA MET A 1 -6.88 13.90 -18.65
C MET A 1 -6.93 12.46 -18.19
N THR A 2 -6.21 11.58 -18.89
CA THR A 2 -6.09 10.17 -18.54
C THR A 2 -5.35 10.10 -17.21
N LEU A 3 -6.02 9.67 -16.14
CA LEU A 3 -5.36 9.34 -14.87
C LEU A 3 -4.26 8.33 -15.21
N GLU A 4 -3.00 8.73 -15.01
CA GLU A 4 -1.89 7.78 -14.97
C GLU A 4 -2.29 6.65 -14.01
N ARG A 5 -2.11 5.40 -14.45
CA ARG A 5 -2.56 4.25 -13.65
C ARG A 5 -1.69 4.15 -12.41
N ASP A 6 -2.14 4.73 -11.31
CA ASP A 6 -1.48 4.60 -10.03
C ASP A 6 -1.35 3.11 -9.68
N ARG A 7 -0.14 2.69 -9.29
CA ARG A 7 0.15 1.34 -8.81
C ARG A 7 -0.13 1.29 -7.32
N ILE A 8 -0.95 0.36 -6.89
CA ILE A 8 -1.23 0.16 -5.47
C ILE A 8 -0.38 -0.98 -4.95
N VAL A 9 0.35 -0.70 -3.87
CA VAL A 9 1.22 -1.67 -3.22
C VAL A 9 0.78 -1.83 -1.77
N ARG A 10 0.69 -3.08 -1.32
CA ARG A 10 0.45 -3.45 0.07
C ARG A 10 1.74 -4.00 0.68
N ILE A 11 2.18 -3.42 1.79
CA ILE A 11 3.44 -3.76 2.45
C ILE A 11 3.11 -4.28 3.85
N TYR A 12 3.69 -5.42 4.19
CA TYR A 12 3.66 -5.99 5.52
C TYR A 12 5.00 -5.71 6.18
N ALA A 13 4.98 -4.97 7.29
CA ALA A 13 6.20 -4.53 7.96
C ALA A 13 6.07 -4.62 9.48
N TYR A 14 7.16 -4.99 10.15
CA TYR A 14 7.27 -4.92 11.60
C TYR A 14 7.61 -3.49 12.00
N TYR A 15 6.65 -2.80 12.61
CA TYR A 15 6.81 -1.42 13.08
C TYR A 15 7.45 -1.42 14.46
N THR A 16 8.77 -1.55 14.48
CA THR A 16 9.58 -1.44 15.70
C THR A 16 9.74 0.01 16.15
N ASP A 17 9.79 0.93 15.19
CA ASP A 17 10.05 2.34 15.38
C ASP A 17 9.62 3.17 14.15
N ALA A 18 9.60 4.50 14.30
CA ALA A 18 9.13 5.41 13.26
C ALA A 18 9.94 5.37 11.95
N SER A 19 11.21 4.96 11.99
CA SER A 19 12.06 4.92 10.79
C SER A 19 11.62 3.86 9.78
N VAL A 20 10.75 2.91 10.15
CA VAL A 20 10.19 1.91 9.22
C VAL A 20 9.47 2.59 8.05
N ILE A 21 8.60 3.57 8.35
CA ILE A 21 7.86 4.31 7.31
C ILE A 21 8.81 5.15 6.47
N GLU A 22 9.79 5.81 7.11
CA GLU A 22 10.79 6.61 6.41
C GLU A 22 11.62 5.78 5.43
N ARG A 23 12.04 4.56 5.82
CA ARG A 23 12.75 3.61 4.94
C ARG A 23 11.89 3.19 3.75
N ILE A 24 10.61 2.90 3.98
CA ILE A 24 9.67 2.55 2.90
C ILE A 24 9.56 3.72 1.91
N ILE A 25 9.33 4.94 2.39
CA ILE A 25 9.21 6.15 1.57
C ILE A 25 10.51 6.42 0.79
N ALA A 26 11.65 6.38 1.48
CA ALA A 26 12.95 6.62 0.89
C ALA A 26 13.29 5.60 -0.22
N ASN A 27 12.83 4.34 -0.09
CA ASN A 27 13.05 3.32 -1.11
C ASN A 27 12.46 3.70 -2.47
N PHE A 28 11.29 4.35 -2.50
CA PHE A 28 10.66 4.81 -3.73
C PHE A 28 11.24 6.15 -4.19
N ARG A 29 11.38 7.11 -3.27
CA ARG A 29 11.86 8.46 -3.60
C ARG A 29 13.29 8.49 -4.14
N LYS A 30 14.19 7.62 -3.64
CA LYS A 30 15.56 7.51 -4.18
C LYS A 30 15.60 7.07 -5.66
N LEU A 31 14.51 6.49 -6.16
CA LEU A 31 14.34 6.06 -7.55
C LEU A 31 13.42 6.98 -8.36
N LEU A 32 13.11 8.17 -7.80
CA LEU A 32 12.22 9.18 -8.38
C LEU A 32 10.79 8.69 -8.62
N ILE A 33 10.32 7.78 -7.77
CA ILE A 33 8.92 7.31 -7.79
C ILE A 33 8.12 8.14 -6.80
N ASP A 34 7.15 8.88 -7.32
CA ASP A 34 6.24 9.67 -6.50
C ASP A 34 5.23 8.78 -5.78
N ILE A 35 4.97 9.14 -4.52
CA ILE A 35 3.98 8.49 -3.65
C ILE A 35 2.85 9.49 -3.45
N ASP A 36 1.66 9.17 -3.94
CA ASP A 36 0.50 10.05 -3.84
C ASP A 36 -0.10 10.04 -2.44
N TRP A 37 -0.23 8.86 -1.86
CA TRP A 37 -0.74 8.69 -0.50
C TRP A 37 -0.21 7.40 0.14
N ILE A 38 -0.26 7.40 1.47
CA ILE A 38 0.10 6.27 2.32
C ILE A 38 -0.99 6.10 3.37
N HIS A 39 -1.44 4.88 3.57
CA HIS A 39 -2.36 4.52 4.66
C HIS A 39 -1.83 3.29 5.37
N GLY A 40 -1.81 3.27 6.70
CA GLY A 40 -1.32 2.12 7.46
C GLY A 40 -2.15 1.83 8.68
N TYR A 41 -2.24 0.55 9.05
CA TYR A 41 -2.89 0.10 10.27
C TYR A 41 -2.15 -1.09 10.89
N ARG A 42 -2.33 -1.24 12.21
CA ARG A 42 -1.78 -2.37 12.97
C ARG A 42 -2.58 -3.63 12.65
N CYS A 43 -1.89 -4.70 12.28
CA CYS A 43 -2.50 -5.99 11.95
C CYS A 43 -2.61 -6.89 13.19
N ASN A 44 -1.62 -6.86 14.08
CA ASN A 44 -1.59 -7.70 15.27
C ASN A 44 -0.88 -7.04 16.46
N ASN A 45 -0.95 -7.69 17.62
CA ASN A 45 -0.32 -7.19 18.84
C ASN A 45 1.21 -7.34 18.85
N GLU A 46 1.79 -8.10 17.92
CA GLU A 46 3.23 -8.38 17.80
C GLU A 46 3.98 -7.28 17.03
N GLY A 47 3.28 -6.22 16.60
CA GLY A 47 3.89 -5.08 15.91
C GLY A 47 3.94 -5.24 14.40
N LEU A 48 3.19 -6.17 13.81
CA LEU A 48 2.99 -6.24 12.37
C LEU A 48 1.98 -5.19 11.92
N TYR A 49 2.35 -4.41 10.91
CA TYR A 49 1.52 -3.38 10.28
C TYR A 49 1.35 -3.69 8.80
N VAL A 50 0.20 -3.27 8.27
CA VAL A 50 -0.07 -3.26 6.84
C VAL A 50 -0.09 -1.83 6.37
N LEU A 51 0.67 -1.52 5.33
CA LEU A 51 0.69 -0.21 4.69
C LEU A 51 0.25 -0.34 3.23
N TYR A 52 -0.64 0.53 2.81
CA TYR A 52 -1.06 0.71 1.43
C TYR A 52 -0.46 2.01 0.90
N LEU A 53 0.16 1.93 -0.28
CA LEU A 53 0.74 3.07 -0.98
C LEU A 53 0.18 3.14 -2.39
N ALA A 54 -0.17 4.33 -2.86
CA ALA A 54 -0.31 4.61 -4.29
C ALA A 54 0.96 5.26 -4.82
N LEU A 55 1.48 4.66 -5.88
CA LEU A 55 2.72 5.06 -6.54
C LEU A 55 2.42 5.45 -7.98
N LYS A 56 3.02 6.53 -8.46
CA LYS A 56 3.00 6.84 -9.89
C LYS A 56 3.72 5.74 -10.67
N ASP A 57 3.19 5.43 -11.86
CA ASP A 57 3.82 4.44 -12.73
C ASP A 57 5.21 4.93 -13.15
N HIS A 58 6.22 4.07 -13.03
CA HIS A 58 7.60 4.49 -13.23
C HIS A 58 8.47 3.33 -13.73
N PRO A 59 9.45 3.54 -14.62
CA PRO A 59 10.32 2.48 -15.14
C PRO A 59 11.07 1.69 -14.05
N ASN A 60 11.41 2.36 -12.93
CA ASN A 60 12.13 1.75 -11.81
C ASN A 60 11.22 1.00 -10.82
N PHE A 61 9.91 0.90 -11.08
CA PHE A 61 8.96 0.30 -10.14
C PHE A 61 9.37 -1.10 -9.69
N ASN A 62 9.67 -1.99 -10.63
CA ASN A 62 10.03 -3.38 -10.29
C ASN A 62 11.30 -3.47 -9.43
N ILE A 63 12.30 -2.63 -9.70
CA ILE A 63 13.53 -2.56 -8.91
C ILE A 63 13.22 -2.03 -7.50
N ALA A 64 12.33 -1.04 -7.39
CA ALA A 64 11.90 -0.52 -6.10
C ALA A 64 11.21 -1.58 -5.24
N ILE A 65 10.29 -2.37 -5.83
CA ILE A 65 9.59 -3.46 -5.14
C ILE A 65 10.58 -4.54 -4.67
N LEU A 66 11.49 -4.97 -5.55
CA LEU A 66 12.50 -5.98 -5.20
C LEU A 66 13.49 -5.51 -4.13
N ASN A 67 13.87 -4.23 -4.15
CA ASN A 67 14.72 -3.67 -3.10
C ASN A 67 13.97 -3.62 -1.76
N LEU A 68 12.70 -3.25 -1.79
CA LEU A 68 11.89 -3.15 -0.57
C LEU A 68 11.63 -4.52 0.05
N SER A 69 11.33 -5.54 -0.76
CA SER A 69 11.06 -6.90 -0.26
C SER A 69 12.28 -7.59 0.37
N LYS A 70 13.48 -7.05 0.16
CA LYS A 70 14.73 -7.49 0.80
C LYS A 70 15.09 -6.67 2.05
N THR A 71 14.32 -5.63 2.37
CA THR A 71 14.63 -4.73 3.47
C THR A 71 14.27 -5.38 4.81
N VAL A 72 15.18 -5.33 5.77
CA VAL A 72 14.94 -5.85 7.13
C VAL A 72 13.74 -5.15 7.76
N GLY A 73 12.85 -5.94 8.35
CA GLY A 73 11.59 -5.46 8.92
C GLY A 73 10.44 -5.37 7.91
N ILE A 74 10.68 -5.68 6.62
CA ILE A 74 9.63 -5.91 5.63
C ILE A 74 9.45 -7.41 5.47
N GLU A 75 8.25 -7.90 5.79
CA GLU A 75 7.90 -9.32 5.67
C GLU A 75 7.58 -9.68 4.21
N LYS A 76 6.75 -8.86 3.58
CA LYS A 76 6.39 -9.00 2.17
C LYS A 76 5.86 -7.70 1.58
N VAL A 77 5.97 -7.60 0.26
CA VAL A 77 5.46 -6.51 -0.56
C VAL A 77 4.55 -7.13 -1.62
N GLU A 78 3.36 -6.58 -1.78
CA GLU A 78 2.35 -7.10 -2.68
C GLU A 78 1.92 -6.02 -3.66
N VAL A 79 2.02 -6.32 -4.95
CA VAL A 79 1.54 -5.44 -6.01
C VAL A 79 0.11 -5.84 -6.35
N LEU A 80 -0.83 -4.92 -6.15
CA LEU A 80 -2.26 -5.14 -6.39
C LEU A 80 -2.58 -4.77 -7.84
N GLU A 81 -2.77 -5.77 -8.70
CA GLU A 81 -3.07 -5.54 -10.11
C GLU A 81 -4.55 -5.18 -10.32
N ASP A 82 -4.80 -4.28 -11.27
CA ASP A 82 -6.13 -3.72 -11.57
C ASP A 82 -6.85 -3.12 -10.35
N ALA A 83 -6.08 -2.67 -9.36
CA ALA A 83 -6.63 -2.18 -8.11
C ALA A 83 -7.43 -0.89 -8.32
N LYS A 84 -8.62 -0.85 -7.74
CA LYS A 84 -9.46 0.34 -7.64
C LYS A 84 -9.69 0.68 -6.19
N LEU A 85 -9.51 1.96 -5.85
CA LEU A 85 -9.77 2.45 -4.50
C LEU A 85 -11.28 2.62 -4.31
N ILE A 86 -11.82 1.92 -3.31
CA ILE A 86 -13.21 2.05 -2.88
C ILE A 86 -13.22 2.89 -1.60
N PRO A 87 -13.93 4.02 -1.56
CA PRO A 87 -14.06 4.82 -0.35
C PRO A 87 -14.93 4.10 0.67
N PHE A 88 -14.41 3.98 1.89
CA PHE A 88 -15.14 3.55 3.07
C PHE A 88 -15.23 4.72 4.04
N THR A 89 -16.44 5.02 4.52
CA THR A 89 -16.63 6.04 5.55
C THR A 89 -16.81 5.38 6.90
N TYR A 90 -16.09 5.91 7.90
CA TYR A 90 -16.27 5.59 9.30
C TYR A 90 -17.28 6.56 9.91
N THR A 91 -18.45 6.04 10.25
CA THR A 91 -19.53 6.77 10.92
C THR A 91 -20.07 5.89 12.03
N ASP A 92 -20.29 6.46 13.22
CA ASP A 92 -20.92 5.79 14.36
C ASP A 92 -20.33 4.41 14.71
N ASN A 93 -18.99 4.32 14.79
CA ASN A 93 -18.26 3.09 15.07
C ASN A 93 -18.43 1.94 14.05
N SER A 94 -18.84 2.26 12.82
CA SER A 94 -18.98 1.27 11.74
C SER A 94 -18.34 1.75 10.44
N PHE A 95 -17.75 0.81 9.68
CA PHE A 95 -17.27 1.06 8.32
C PHE A 95 -18.35 0.71 7.32
N SER A 96 -18.71 1.65 6.45
CA SER A 96 -19.64 1.42 5.34
C SER A 96 -19.00 1.82 4.01
N GLU A 97 -19.28 1.05 2.96
CA GLU A 97 -18.88 1.40 1.59
C GLU A 97 -19.72 2.59 1.14
N THR A 98 -19.07 3.73 0.86
CA THR A 98 -19.78 4.98 0.61
C THR A 98 -19.98 5.22 -0.87
N SER A 99 -21.24 5.42 -1.26
CA SER A 99 -21.60 5.95 -2.57
C SER A 99 -21.55 7.48 -2.54
N ASN A 100 -20.41 8.05 -2.91
CA ASN A 100 -20.27 9.41 -3.48
C ASN A 100 -20.60 10.66 -2.63
N LYS A 101 -20.79 10.59 -1.30
CA LYS A 101 -20.85 11.82 -0.48
C LYS A 101 -19.79 11.83 0.62
N ILE A 102 -18.72 12.57 0.35
CA ILE A 102 -17.69 12.91 1.34
C ILE A 102 -18.29 14.00 2.22
N ASP A 103 -18.69 13.66 3.45
CA ASP A 103 -19.04 14.64 4.47
C ASP A 103 -17.77 14.98 5.27
N CYS A 104 -17.46 16.27 5.43
CA CYS A 104 -16.30 16.76 6.19
C CYS A 104 -16.34 16.36 7.68
N SER A 105 -17.48 15.89 8.17
CA SER A 105 -17.65 15.36 9.53
C SER A 105 -17.16 13.91 9.69
N SER A 106 -16.81 13.23 8.60
CA SER A 106 -16.59 11.79 8.57
C SER A 106 -15.17 11.40 8.13
N PHE A 107 -14.58 10.37 8.76
CA PHE A 107 -13.29 9.83 8.35
C PHE A 107 -13.49 8.88 7.16
N THR A 108 -12.92 9.23 6.00
CA THR A 108 -12.96 8.37 4.80
C THR A 108 -11.61 7.70 4.60
N THR A 109 -11.59 6.37 4.58
CA THR A 109 -10.43 5.55 4.18
C THR A 109 -10.68 4.95 2.79
N TYR A 110 -9.62 4.59 2.08
CA TYR A 110 -9.74 3.94 0.79
C TYR A 110 -9.20 2.51 0.88
N VAL A 111 -10.05 1.54 0.54
CA VAL A 111 -9.67 0.13 0.51
C VAL A 111 -9.51 -0.29 -0.95
N PRO A 112 -8.35 -0.81 -1.36
CA PRO A 112 -8.17 -1.26 -2.73
C PRO A 112 -8.88 -2.59 -2.97
N LYS A 113 -9.69 -2.66 -4.03
CA LYS A 113 -10.26 -3.88 -4.59
C LYS A 113 -9.50 -4.23 -5.88
N TYR A 114 -8.97 -5.44 -5.96
CA TYR A 114 -8.06 -5.88 -7.02
C TYR A 114 -8.45 -7.27 -7.51
N SER A 115 -8.00 -7.62 -8.72
CA SER A 115 -8.28 -8.90 -9.36
C SER A 115 -7.18 -9.93 -9.12
N ARG A 116 -5.92 -9.47 -8.99
CA ARG A 116 -4.73 -10.31 -8.84
C ARG A 116 -3.73 -9.65 -7.91
N VAL A 117 -2.91 -10.47 -7.27
CA VAL A 117 -1.83 -10.03 -6.39
C VAL A 117 -0.51 -10.69 -6.78
N LYS A 118 0.55 -9.89 -6.88
CA LYS A 118 1.93 -10.40 -7.02
C LYS A 118 2.66 -10.18 -5.71
N VAL A 119 3.11 -11.27 -5.08
CA VAL A 119 3.76 -11.22 -3.76
C VAL A 119 5.28 -11.28 -3.95
N TYR A 120 5.99 -10.44 -3.20
CA TYR A 120 7.44 -10.39 -3.15
C TYR A 120 7.87 -10.52 -1.69
N SER A 121 8.73 -11.48 -1.38
CA SER A 121 9.29 -11.67 -0.04
C SER A 121 10.72 -12.13 -0.17
N TRP A 122 11.62 -11.55 0.63
CA TRP A 122 13.06 -11.86 0.64
C TRP A 122 13.73 -11.80 -0.74
N GLY A 123 13.22 -10.96 -1.64
CA GLY A 123 13.74 -10.80 -2.99
C GLY A 123 13.26 -11.83 -4.03
N GLU A 124 12.42 -12.77 -3.62
CA GLU A 124 11.78 -13.74 -4.50
C GLU A 124 10.36 -13.29 -4.85
N THR A 125 9.86 -13.76 -6.01
CA THR A 125 8.49 -13.49 -6.46
C THR A 125 7.66 -14.75 -6.28
N TYR A 126 6.58 -14.63 -5.52
CA TYR A 126 5.60 -15.69 -5.31
C TYR A 126 4.30 -15.26 -6.01
N GLY A 127 3.93 -16.00 -7.05
CA GLY A 127 2.68 -15.78 -7.75
C GLY A 127 1.55 -16.51 -7.04
N GLU A 128 0.62 -15.78 -6.43
CA GLU A 128 -0.66 -16.34 -6.00
C GLU A 128 -1.77 -15.77 -6.88
N ASN A 129 -2.32 -16.62 -7.74
CA ASN A 129 -3.61 -16.35 -8.34
C ASN A 129 -4.67 -16.47 -7.24
N ILE A 130 -5.46 -15.41 -7.05
CA ILE A 130 -6.64 -15.39 -6.17
C ILE A 130 -7.72 -16.29 -6.77
#